data_AF-A0A1T4KZ74-F1
#
_entry.id   AF-A0A1T4KZ74-F1
#
_cell.length_a   1.000
_cell.length_b   1.000
_cell.length_c   1.000
_cell.angle_alpha   90.00
_cell.angle_beta   90.00
_cell.angle_gamma   90.00
#
_symmetry.space_group_name_H-M   'P 1'
#
loop_
_entity.id
_entity.type
_entity.pdbx_description
1 polymer ?
#
loop_
_entity_poly.entity_id
_entity_poly.type
_entity_poly.pdbx_seq_one_letter_code
_entity_poly.pdbx_strand_id
1 'polypeptide(L)'
;MDLLAAKERGLDAYMNRHKLDAVLFPGTTGATIAAKPGYPSVQVPGGFISGVGDRETPDYPLGVTFTGRAWSEAKLLRFAYAYEQATNARRPPPGLTAP
;
A
#
# COMPACT_ATOMS: atom_id res chain seq x y z
N MET A 1 -6.91 11.90 19.81
CA MET A 1 -6.56 10.67 19.05
C MET A 1 -5.66 9.84 19.95
N ASP A 2 -5.91 8.53 20.12
CA ASP A 2 -5.09 7.68 20.98
C ASP A 2 -3.81 7.21 20.25
N LEU A 3 -2.73 7.96 20.44
CA LEU A 3 -1.43 7.66 19.84
C LEU A 3 -0.78 6.41 20.44
N LEU A 4 -1.02 6.10 21.71
CA LEU A 4 -0.46 4.90 22.35
C LEU A 4 -1.01 3.64 21.65
N ALA A 5 -2.32 3.60 21.40
CA ALA A 5 -2.95 2.49 20.69
C ALA A 5 -2.58 2.44 19.21
N ALA A 6 -2.52 3.59 18.52
CA ALA A 6 -2.24 3.61 17.07
C ALA A 6 -0.76 3.36 16.73
N LYS A 7 0.16 3.87 17.56
CA LYS A 7 1.60 3.86 17.32
C LYS A 7 2.28 2.70 18.03
N GLU A 8 2.52 2.85 19.33
CA GLU A 8 3.38 1.97 20.12
C GLU A 8 2.78 0.57 20.30
N ARG A 9 1.49 0.49 20.66
CA ARG A 9 0.76 -0.78 20.80
C ARG A 9 0.13 -1.26 19.49
N GLY A 10 0.15 -0.41 18.47
CA GLY A 10 -0.41 -0.68 17.15
C GLY A 10 0.67 -1.16 16.19
N LEU A 11 0.96 -0.33 15.17
CA LEU A 11 1.83 -0.74 14.07
C LEU A 11 3.27 -1.04 14.54
N ASP A 12 3.81 -0.28 15.51
CA ASP A 12 5.17 -0.51 16.01
C ASP A 12 5.29 -1.86 16.70
N ALA A 13 4.35 -2.19 17.60
CA ALA A 13 4.33 -3.49 18.28
C ALA A 13 4.25 -4.65 17.27
N TYR A 14 3.38 -4.53 16.27
CA TYR A 14 3.25 -5.56 15.23
C TYR A 14 4.56 -5.73 14.45
N MET A 15 5.13 -4.63 13.92
CA MET A 15 6.36 -4.70 13.15
C MET A 15 7.57 -5.14 13.98
N ASN A 16 7.64 -4.79 15.26
CA ASN A 16 8.72 -5.22 16.17
C ASN A 16 8.63 -6.71 16.46
N ARG A 17 7.42 -7.20 16.81
CA ARG A 17 7.17 -8.62 17.10
C ARG A 17 7.55 -9.51 15.93
N HIS A 18 7.25 -9.08 14.71
CA HIS A 18 7.48 -9.85 13.50
C HIS A 18 8.77 -9.47 12.75
N LYS A 19 9.59 -8.56 13.31
CA LYS A 19 10.85 -8.08 12.72
C LYS A 19 10.66 -7.60 11.26
N LEU A 20 9.62 -6.81 11.04
CA LEU A 20 9.24 -6.32 9.71
C LEU A 20 9.88 -4.97 9.39
N ASP A 21 10.22 -4.78 8.12
CA ASP A 21 10.66 -3.51 7.56
C ASP A 21 9.50 -2.64 7.03
N ALA A 22 8.43 -3.28 6.54
CA ALA A 22 7.21 -2.65 6.04
C ALA A 22 6.02 -3.62 6.17
N VAL A 23 4.79 -3.09 6.10
CA VAL A 23 3.55 -3.86 6.00
C VAL A 23 2.89 -3.53 4.65
N LEU A 24 2.39 -4.54 3.95
CA LEU A 24 1.71 -4.37 2.67
C LEU A 24 0.19 -4.48 2.84
N PHE A 25 -0.55 -3.57 2.23
CA PHE A 25 -2.01 -3.57 2.21
C PHE A 25 -2.55 -3.60 0.77
N PRO A 26 -3.66 -4.32 0.49
CA PRO A 26 -4.37 -4.20 -0.78
C PRO A 26 -5.10 -2.86 -0.84
N GLY A 27 -4.84 -2.08 -1.90
CA GLY A 27 -5.40 -0.75 -2.09
C GLY A 27 -5.17 0.16 -0.88
N THR A 28 -6.24 0.81 -0.42
CA THR A 28 -6.22 1.79 0.67
C THR A 28 -6.67 1.22 2.02
N THR A 29 -6.82 -0.11 2.14
CA THR A 29 -7.36 -0.77 3.35
C THR A 29 -6.58 -0.45 4.63
N GLY A 30 -5.27 -0.20 4.51
CA GLY A 30 -4.40 0.19 5.63
C GLY A 30 -4.31 1.69 5.93
N ALA A 31 -5.02 2.56 5.20
CA ALA A 31 -4.83 4.01 5.27
C ALA A 31 -5.03 4.58 6.68
N THR A 32 -6.06 4.12 7.41
CA THR A 32 -6.32 4.61 8.77
C THR A 32 -5.29 4.13 9.80
N ILE A 33 -4.63 3.00 9.55
CA ILE A 33 -3.56 2.46 10.41
C ILE A 33 -2.31 3.34 10.30
N ALA A 34 -1.95 3.76 9.09
CA ALA A 34 -0.78 4.61 8.84
C ALA A 34 -1.04 6.09 9.19
N ALA A 35 -2.22 6.61 8.85
CA ALA A 35 -2.54 8.04 8.99
C ALA A 35 -2.64 8.48 10.45
N LYS A 36 -3.22 7.66 11.34
CA LYS A 36 -3.39 7.99 12.77
C LYS A 36 -2.06 8.30 13.49
N PRO A 37 -1.01 7.45 13.40
CA PRO A 37 0.29 7.75 13.98
C PRO A 37 1.17 8.68 13.11
N GLY A 38 0.70 9.13 11.95
CA GLY A 38 1.46 9.98 11.03
C GLY A 38 2.60 9.23 10.31
N TYR A 39 2.37 7.97 9.96
CA TYR A 39 3.38 7.10 9.36
C TYR A 39 3.33 7.11 7.83
N PRO A 40 4.50 6.97 7.16
CA PRO A 40 4.56 7.04 5.72
C PRO A 40 3.99 5.78 5.06
N SER A 41 3.38 5.99 3.90
CA SER A 41 2.92 4.94 3.01
C SER A 41 3.17 5.32 1.55
N VAL A 42 3.49 4.34 0.70
CA VAL A 42 3.62 4.51 -0.76
C VAL A 42 2.78 3.45 -1.46
N GLN A 43 1.93 3.88 -2.39
CA GLN A 43 1.09 3.00 -3.19
C GLN A 43 1.61 2.90 -4.62
N VAL A 44 1.71 1.67 -5.13
CA VAL A 44 2.09 1.36 -6.52
C VAL A 44 1.04 0.47 -7.17
N PRO A 45 0.95 0.43 -8.52
CA PRO A 45 0.01 -0.44 -9.22
C PRO A 45 0.22 -1.92 -8.82
N GLY A 46 -0.85 -2.58 -8.36
CA GLY A 46 -0.84 -3.97 -7.93
C GLY A 46 -1.39 -4.95 -8.97
N GLY A 47 -2.04 -4.44 -10.02
CA GLY A 47 -2.68 -5.21 -11.07
C GLY A 47 -4.12 -4.80 -11.27
N PHE A 48 -4.92 -5.73 -11.77
CA PHE A 48 -6.35 -5.53 -12.06
C PHE A 48 -7.16 -6.62 -11.38
N ILE A 49 -8.33 -6.26 -10.87
CA ILE A 49 -9.32 -7.19 -10.33
C ILE A 49 -10.67 -6.89 -10.96
N SER A 50 -11.58 -7.84 -10.86
CA SER A 50 -12.98 -7.70 -11.26
C SER A 50 -13.90 -8.17 -10.13
N GLY A 51 -15.14 -7.71 -10.17
CA GLY A 51 -16.15 -8.06 -9.18
C GLY A 51 -16.11 -7.19 -7.92
N VAL A 52 -17.29 -6.75 -7.47
CA VAL A 52 -17.47 -6.00 -6.21
C VAL A 52 -18.63 -6.61 -5.43
N GLY A 53 -18.32 -7.35 -4.36
CA GLY A 53 -19.31 -8.18 -3.68
C GLY A 53 -19.86 -9.24 -4.64
N ASP A 54 -21.19 -9.30 -4.78
CA ASP A 54 -21.86 -10.25 -5.69
C ASP A 54 -22.05 -9.69 -7.11
N ARG A 55 -21.54 -8.50 -7.42
CA ARG A 55 -21.69 -7.86 -8.73
C ARG A 55 -20.48 -8.09 -9.60
N GLU A 56 -20.71 -8.57 -10.82
CA GLU A 56 -19.69 -8.64 -11.85
C GLU A 56 -19.37 -7.24 -12.39
N THR A 57 -18.09 -6.94 -12.59
CA THR A 57 -17.61 -5.64 -13.10
C THR A 57 -16.54 -5.88 -14.16
N PRO A 58 -16.31 -4.93 -15.08
CA PRO A 58 -15.07 -4.91 -15.85
C PRO A 58 -13.84 -4.87 -14.94
N ASP A 59 -12.69 -5.29 -15.46
CA ASP A 59 -11.40 -5.15 -14.78
C ASP A 59 -11.14 -3.69 -14.38
N TYR A 60 -10.77 -3.47 -13.13
CA TYR A 60 -10.35 -2.18 -12.61
C TYR A 60 -9.01 -2.29 -11.87
N PRO A 61 -8.18 -1.23 -11.87
CA PRO A 61 -6.88 -1.29 -11.25
C PRO A 61 -6.99 -1.36 -9.72
N LEU A 62 -6.19 -2.22 -9.12
CA LEU A 62 -5.97 -2.27 -7.66
C LEU A 62 -4.51 -1.97 -7.38
N GLY A 63 -4.25 -1.05 -6.45
CA GLY A 63 -2.89 -0.78 -5.96
C GLY A 63 -2.48 -1.72 -4.84
N VAL A 64 -1.18 -1.76 -4.55
CA VAL A 64 -0.64 -2.27 -3.28
C VAL A 64 0.08 -1.15 -2.55
N THR A 65 -0.11 -1.08 -1.24
CA THR A 65 0.41 0.02 -0.42
C THR A 65 1.40 -0.51 0.60
N PHE A 66 2.64 -0.05 0.51
CA PHE A 66 3.68 -0.31 1.51
C PHE A 66 3.60 0.76 2.59
N THR A 67 3.48 0.35 3.85
CA THR A 67 3.46 1.23 5.03
C THR A 67 4.67 0.93 5.90
N GLY A 68 5.31 1.97 6.41
CA GLY A 68 6.48 1.85 7.28
C GLY A 68 6.32 2.61 8.60
N ARG A 69 7.38 2.60 9.41
CA ARG A 69 7.49 3.43 10.62
C ARG A 69 7.79 4.88 10.25
N ALA A 70 7.69 5.81 11.19
CA ALA A 70 8.12 7.20 10.99
C ALA A 70 9.52 7.26 10.36
N TRP A 71 9.71 8.17 9.39
CA TRP A 71 10.98 8.47 8.73
C TRP A 71 11.57 7.33 7.89
N SER A 72 10.74 6.38 7.46
CA SER A 72 11.16 5.24 6.64
C SER A 72 10.94 5.42 5.14
N GLU A 73 10.65 6.64 4.67
CA GLU A 73 10.32 6.96 3.27
C GLU A 73 11.38 6.46 2.29
N ALA A 74 12.66 6.67 2.59
CA ALA A 74 13.75 6.20 1.74
C ALA A 74 13.76 4.67 1.56
N LYS A 75 13.39 3.91 2.60
CA LYS A 75 13.28 2.45 2.53
C LYS A 75 12.02 2.04 1.76
N LEU A 76 10.89 2.69 2.02
CA LEU A 76 9.63 2.43 1.32
C LEU A 76 9.74 2.69 -0.18
N LEU A 77 10.40 3.78 -0.60
CA LEU A 77 10.63 4.07 -2.01
C LEU A 77 11.49 3.00 -2.70
N ARG A 78 12.48 2.42 -1.99
CA ARG A 78 13.26 1.29 -2.53
C ARG A 78 12.40 0.05 -2.74
N PHE A 79 11.51 -0.27 -1.78
CA PHE A 79 10.59 -1.40 -1.92
C PHE A 79 9.58 -1.18 -3.05
N ALA A 80 8.98 0.01 -3.11
CA ALA A 80 8.06 0.39 -4.17
C ALA A 80 8.71 0.28 -5.55
N TYR A 81 9.93 0.83 -5.70
CA TYR A 81 10.68 0.74 -6.94
C TYR A 81 11.02 -0.70 -7.32
N ALA A 82 11.55 -1.50 -6.38
CA ALA A 82 11.87 -2.90 -6.65
C ALA A 82 10.63 -3.70 -7.08
N TYR A 83 9.49 -3.48 -6.41
CA TYR A 83 8.21 -4.11 -6.77
C TYR A 83 7.72 -3.66 -8.15
N GLU A 84 7.75 -2.35 -8.43
CA GLU A 84 7.31 -1.80 -9.71
C GLU A 84 8.14 -2.39 -10.86
N GLN A 85 9.47 -2.40 -10.74
CA GLN A 85 10.36 -2.94 -11.77
C GLN A 85 10.18 -4.45 -11.97
N ALA A 86 9.92 -5.19 -10.88
CA ALA A 86 9.72 -6.64 -10.96
C ALA A 86 8.37 -7.02 -11.57
N THR A 87 7.33 -6.19 -11.42
CA THR A 87 5.96 -6.56 -11.78
C THR A 87 5.46 -5.90 -13.06
N ASN A 88 5.86 -4.65 -13.34
CA ASN A 88 5.33 -3.85 -14.45
C ASN A 88 3.78 -3.87 -14.51
N ALA A 89 3.12 -3.89 -13.35
CA ALA A 89 1.69 -4.17 -13.25
C ALA A 89 0.78 -3.07 -13.82
N ARG A 90 1.33 -1.88 -14.13
CA ARG A 90 0.57 -0.76 -14.68
C ARG A 90 0.20 -1.02 -16.14
N ARG A 91 -1.07 -0.87 -16.49
CA ARG A 91 -1.52 -0.73 -17.88
C ARG A 91 -2.20 0.63 -18.07
N PRO A 92 -1.99 1.32 -19.21
CA PRO A 92 -2.79 2.49 -19.57
C PRO A 92 -4.30 2.15 -19.62
N PRO A 93 -5.18 3.11 -19.32
CA PRO A 93 -6.61 2.91 -19.52
C PRO A 93 -6.92 2.69 -21.02
N PRO A 94 -7.94 1.88 -21.35
CA PRO A 94 -8.38 1.68 -22.73
C PRO A 94 -8.73 3.01 -23.41
N GLY A 95 -8.35 3.18 -24.68
CA GLY A 95 -8.66 4.38 -25.46
C GLY A 95 -7.71 5.57 -25.23
N LEU A 96 -6.74 5.44 -24.32
CA LEU A 96 -5.66 6.43 -24.19
C LEU A 96 -4.65 6.21 -25.33
N THR A 97 -4.76 7.00 -26.41
CA THR A 97 -3.70 7.06 -27.42
C THR A 97 -2.44 7.61 -26.77
N ALA A 98 -1.29 7.00 -27.06
CA ALA A 98 -0.01 7.55 -26.64
C ALA A 98 0.12 9.01 -27.12
N PRO A 99 0.75 9.90 -26.32
CA PRO A 99 1.07 11.24 -26.79
C PRO A 99 1.97 11.20 -28.04
#